data_AF-A0A7W8IQC6-F1
#
_entry.id   AF-A0A7W8IQC6-F1
#
_cell.length_a   1.000
_cell.length_b   1.000
_cell.length_c   1.000
_cell.angle_alpha   90.00
_cell.angle_beta   90.00
_cell.angle_gamma   90.00
#
_symmetry.space_group_name_H-M   'P 1'
#
loop_
_entity.id
_entity.type
_entity.pdbx_description
1 polymer ?
#
loop_
_entity_poly.entity_id
_entity_poly.type
_entity_poly.pdbx_seq_one_letter_code
_entity_poly.pdbx_strand_id
1 'polypeptide(L)' 'MNADYWRGFHDGQAHERKKAAQVLAFYIESLKNVPGIGEKTYQKIVQHINTVSITKNNN' A
#
# COMPACT_ATOMS: atom_id res chain seq x y z
N MET A 1 -4.58 33.19 -0.78
CA MET A 1 -4.18 31.90 -1.39
C MET A 1 -5.44 31.13 -1.73
N ASN A 2 -5.68 30.84 -3.01
CA ASN A 2 -6.97 30.32 -3.51
C ASN A 2 -7.18 28.85 -3.15
N ALA A 3 -8.40 28.48 -2.74
CA ALA A 3 -8.79 27.12 -2.35
C ALA A 3 -8.54 26.07 -3.44
N ASP A 4 -8.57 26.46 -4.71
CA ASP A 4 -8.24 25.60 -5.87
C ASP A 4 -6.79 25.11 -5.89
N TYR A 5 -5.84 25.85 -5.28
CA TYR A 5 -4.42 25.47 -5.26
C TYR A 5 -4.16 24.22 -4.40
N TRP A 6 -4.99 23.99 -3.37
CA TRP A 6 -4.92 22.79 -2.55
C TRP A 6 -5.60 21.59 -3.22
N ARG A 7 -6.62 21.82 -4.06
CA ARG A 7 -7.36 20.76 -4.76
C ARG A 7 -6.46 19.99 -5.72
N GLY A 8 -5.67 20.70 -6.54
CA GLY A 8 -4.70 20.09 -7.45
C GLY A 8 -3.58 19.31 -6.74
N PHE A 9 -3.18 19.72 -5.53
CA PHE A 9 -2.19 19.00 -4.72
C PHE A 9 -2.78 17.71 -4.10
N HIS A 10 -4.03 17.76 -3.63
CA HIS A 10 -4.75 16.60 -3.14
C HIS A 10 -5.05 15.58 -4.26
N ASP A 11 -5.40 16.05 -5.46
CA ASP A 11 -5.64 15.18 -6.62
C ASP A 11 -4.35 14.53 -7.16
N GLY A 12 -3.22 15.27 -7.16
CA GLY A 12 -1.90 14.72 -7.48
C GLY A 12 -1.47 13.61 -6.51
N GLN A 13 -1.58 13.86 -5.20
CA GLN A 13 -1.28 12.84 -4.18
C GLN A 13 -2.24 11.66 -4.24
N ALA A 14 -3.52 11.86 -4.53
CA ALA A 14 -4.47 10.76 -4.67
C ALA A 14 -4.11 9.84 -5.85
N HIS A 15 -3.61 10.39 -6.95
CA HIS A 15 -3.15 9.62 -8.10
C HIS A 15 -1.92 8.78 -7.76
N GLU A 16 -0.93 9.38 -7.08
CA GLU A 16 0.30 8.70 -6.68
C GLU A 16 0.03 7.61 -5.64
N ARG A 17 -0.86 7.86 -4.67
CA ARG A 17 -1.26 6.87 -3.67
C ARG A 17 -2.02 5.70 -4.27
N LYS A 18 -2.90 5.95 -5.25
CA LYS A 18 -3.61 4.88 -5.97
C LYS A 18 -2.62 4.03 -6.77
N LYS A 19 -1.61 4.64 -7.39
CA LYS A 19 -0.56 3.91 -8.10
C LYS A 19 0.30 3.09 -7.14
N ALA A 20 0.69 3.66 -6.00
CA ALA A 20 1.45 2.96 -4.97
C ALA A 20 0.67 1.78 -4.37
N ALA A 21 -0.63 1.95 -4.10
CA ALA A 21 -1.49 0.87 -3.60
C ALA A 21 -1.66 -0.26 -4.62
N GLN A 22 -1.81 0.07 -5.90
CA GLN A 22 -1.88 -0.92 -6.99
C GLN A 22 -0.56 -1.69 -7.14
N VAL A 23 0.58 -0.99 -7.10
CA VAL A 23 1.91 -1.62 -7.18
C VAL A 23 2.14 -2.53 -5.97
N LEU A 24 1.78 -2.10 -4.76
CA LEU A 24 1.88 -2.92 -3.56
C LEU A 24 1.00 -4.18 -3.66
N ALA A 25 -0.25 -4.05 -4.12
CA ALA A 25 -1.15 -5.18 -4.33
C ALA A 25 -0.57 -6.18 -5.34
N PHE A 26 -0.04 -5.68 -6.46
CA PHE A 26 0.63 -6.51 -7.48
C PHE A 26 1.81 -7.28 -6.89
N TYR A 27 2.68 -6.63 -6.12
CA TYR A 27 3.82 -7.29 -5.47
C TYR A 27 3.37 -8.34 -4.46
N ILE A 28 2.35 -8.05 -3.65
CA ILE A 28 1.80 -9.02 -2.69
C ILE A 28 1.27 -10.25 -3.44
N GLU A 29 0.47 -10.06 -4.49
CA GLU A 29 -0.05 -11.19 -5.27
C GLU A 29 1.04 -12.02 -5.94
N SER A 30 2.11 -11.38 -6.41
CA SER A 30 3.26 -12.07 -7.00
C SER A 30 3.92 -13.07 -6.05
N LEU A 31 3.80 -12.88 -4.72
CA LEU A 31 4.34 -13.80 -3.71
C LEU A 31 3.73 -15.20 -3.79
N LYS A 32 2.53 -15.37 -4.36
CA LYS A 32 1.92 -16.70 -4.58
C LYS A 32 2.71 -17.56 -5.57
N ASN A 33 3.52 -16.93 -6.44
CA ASN A 33 4.32 -17.63 -7.44
C ASN A 33 5.72 -18.00 -6.92
N VAL A 34 6.09 -17.58 -5.70
CA VAL A 34 7.42 -17.84 -5.13
C VAL A 34 7.47 -19.27 -4.57
N PRO A 35 8.40 -20.13 -5.05
CA PRO A 35 8.59 -21.47 -4.50
C PRO A 35 8.88 -21.40 -2.99
N GLY A 36 8.13 -22.16 -2.19
CA GLY A 36 8.23 -22.15 -0.73
C GLY A 36 7.26 -21.20 -0.01
N ILE A 37 6.54 -20.34 -0.73
CA ILE A 37 5.41 -19.58 -0.17
C ILE A 37 4.11 -20.34 -0.45
N GLY A 38 3.64 -21.07 0.56
CA GLY A 38 2.32 -21.69 0.54
C GLY A 38 1.21 -20.74 1.01
N GLU A 39 -0.04 -21.16 0.84
CA GLU A 39 -1.24 -20.38 1.18
C GLU A 39 -1.20 -19.79 2.61
N LYS A 40 -0.82 -20.60 3.60
CA LYS A 40 -0.74 -20.19 5.01
C LYS A 40 0.33 -19.12 5.24
N THR A 41 1.46 -19.20 4.55
CA THR A 41 2.53 -18.20 4.64
C THR A 41 2.10 -16.90 3.96
N TYR A 42 1.50 -17.00 2.77
CA TYR A 42 0.92 -15.86 2.06
C TYR A 42 -0.09 -15.08 2.93
N GLN A 43 -1.06 -15.78 3.55
CA GLN A 43 -2.06 -15.15 4.41
C GLN A 43 -1.43 -14.41 5.59
N LYS A 44 -0.40 -14.99 6.24
CA LYS A 44 0.32 -14.34 7.34
C LYS A 44 1.05 -13.07 6.90
N ILE A 45 1.65 -13.07 5.71
CA ILE A 45 2.32 -11.89 5.15
C ILE A 45 1.31 -10.77 4.89
N VAL A 46 0.18 -11.09 4.25
CA VAL A 46 -0.92 -10.13 4.01
C VAL A 46 -1.45 -9.56 5.32
N GLN A 47 -1.70 -10.41 6.32
CA GLN A 47 -2.11 -9.98 7.65
C GLN A 47 -1.08 -9.05 8.29
N HIS A 48 0.21 -9.40 8.24
CA HIS A 48 1.27 -8.57 8.79
C HIS A 48 1.30 -7.19 8.13
N ILE A 49 1.26 -7.13 6.80
CA ILE A 49 1.25 -5.85 6.05
C ILE A 49 0.03 -5.00 6.44
N ASN A 50 -1.15 -5.59 6.57
CA ASN A 50 -2.35 -4.87 7.00
C ASN A 50 -2.27 -4.38 8.46
N THR A 51 -1.58 -5.13 9.33
CA THR A 51 -1.35 -4.72 10.73
C THR A 51 -0.28 -3.64 10.88
N VAL A 52 0.64 -3.53 9.92
CA VAL A 52 1.56 -2.39 9.79
C VAL A 52 0.77 -1.21 9.20
N SER A 53 -0.30 -0.81 9.88
CA SER A 53 -0.91 0.49 9.68
C SER A 53 0.10 1.56 10.11
N ILE A 54 0.13 2.67 9.37
CA ILE A 54 1.10 3.77 9.46
C ILE A 54 0.90 4.58 10.75
N THR A 55 1.00 3.91 11.90
CA THR A 55 0.90 4.44 13.26
C THR A 55 2.20 4.14 14.01
N LYS A 56 3.34 4.23 13.32
CA LYS A 56 4.65 4.34 13.98
C LYS A 56 5.26 5.69 13.64
N ASN A 57 4.51 6.75 13.96
CA ASN A 57 5.10 8.04 14.26
C ASN A 57 5.48 7.99 15.75
N ASN A 58 6.60 7.32 16.04
CA ASN A 58 7.15 7.31 17.40
C ASN A 58 7.97 8.59 17.56
N ASN A 59 7.37 9.54 18.26
CA ASN A 59 8.00 10.70 18.87
C ASN A 59 9.10 10.26 19.85
#